data_AF-G9AI28-F1
#
_entry.id   AF-G9AI28-F1
#
_cell.length_a   1.000
_cell.length_b   1.000
_cell.length_c   1.000
_cell.angle_alpha   90.00
_cell.angle_beta   90.00
_cell.angle_gamma   90.00
#
_symmetry.space_group_name_H-M   'P 1'
#
loop_
_entity.id
_entity.type
_entity.pdbx_description
1 polymer ?
#
loop_
_entity_poly.entity_id
_entity_poly.type
_entity_poly.pdbx_seq_one_letter_code
_entity_poly.pdbx_strand_id
1 'polypeptide(L)' 'MTIALEIHIEELRAELRNADPAERRQIEAELELARAELIAAMAEQDGTRDAEPPF' A
#
# COMPACT_ATOMS: atom_id res chain seq x y z
N MET A 1 -9.38 6.90 -0.79
CA MET A 1 -9.10 5.57 -0.19
C MET A 1 -7.60 5.33 -0.02
N THR A 2 -6.77 5.68 -1.00
CA THR A 2 -5.29 5.53 -0.95
C THR A 2 -4.61 6.18 0.26
N ILE A 3 -5.07 7.36 0.73
CA ILE A 3 -4.47 8.04 1.90
C ILE A 3 -4.42 7.16 3.16
N ALA A 4 -5.45 6.37 3.43
CA ALA A 4 -5.46 5.48 4.60
C ALA A 4 -4.45 4.32 4.44
N LEU A 5 -4.29 3.81 3.23
CA LEU A 5 -3.30 2.79 2.86
C LEU A 5 -1.87 3.32 2.97
N GLU A 6 -1.63 4.56 2.54
CA GLU A 6 -0.33 5.22 2.66
C GLU A 6 0.06 5.40 4.14
N ILE A 7 -0.87 5.83 4.99
CA ILE A 7 -0.66 5.93 6.44
C ILE A 7 -0.31 4.56 7.03
N HIS A 8 -1.09 3.54 6.70
CA HIS A 8 -0.86 2.19 7.21
C HIS A 8 0.51 1.62 6.78
N ILE A 9 0.95 1.88 5.55
CA ILE A 9 2.30 1.52 5.07
C ILE A 9 3.39 2.21 5.92
N GLU A 10 3.20 3.47 6.30
CA GLU A 10 4.16 4.18 7.15
C GLU A 10 4.18 3.66 8.60
N GLU A 11 3.03 3.25 9.14
CA GLU A 11 2.94 2.57 10.43
C GLU A 11 3.72 1.25 10.40
N LEU A 12 3.47 0.40 9.39
CA LEU A 12 4.19 -0.88 9.22
C LEU A 12 5.71 -0.67 9.06
N ARG A 13 6.13 0.38 8.36
CA ARG A 13 7.56 0.75 8.27
C ARG A 13 8.15 1.17 9.63
N ALA A 14 7.37 1.90 10.44
CA ALA A 14 7.81 2.32 11.76
C ALA A 14 7.90 1.15 12.74
N GLU A 15 6.95 0.22 12.66
CA GLU A 15 6.95 -1.03 13.43
C GLU A 15 8.12 -1.92 13.02
N LEU A 16 8.33 -2.13 11.72
CA LEU A 16 9.40 -2.96 11.19
C LEU A 16 10.80 -2.50 11.66
N ARG A 17 11.00 -1.19 11.80
CA ARG A 17 12.25 -0.61 12.29
C ARG A 17 12.60 -1.07 13.71
N ASN A 18 11.59 -1.37 14.53
CA ASN A 18 11.76 -1.77 15.93
C ASN A 18 11.33 -3.23 16.18
N ALA A 19 10.92 -3.96 15.14
CA ALA A 19 10.38 -5.30 15.27
C ALA A 19 11.45 -6.32 15.67
N ASP A 20 11.05 -7.25 16.54
CA ASP A 20 11.87 -8.41 16.87
C ASP A 20 12.05 -9.31 15.64
N PRO A 21 13.17 -10.05 15.51
CA PRO A 21 13.41 -10.91 14.36
C PRO A 21 12.31 -11.95 14.08
N ALA A 22 11.56 -12.34 15.12
CA ALA A 22 10.44 -13.28 15.02
C ALA A 22 9.21 -12.65 14.34
N GLU A 23 8.92 -11.38 14.60
CA GLU A 23 7.75 -10.65 14.09
C GLU A 23 8.07 -9.93 12.77
N ARG A 24 9.35 -9.63 12.54
CA ARG A 24 9.84 -8.92 11.35
C ARG A 24 9.33 -9.51 10.03
N ARG A 25 9.34 -10.84 9.89
CA ARG A 25 8.86 -11.50 8.66
C ARG A 25 7.36 -11.30 8.44
N GLN A 26 6.58 -11.28 9.52
CA GLN A 26 5.14 -11.08 9.43
C GLN A 26 4.83 -9.64 8.99
N ILE A 27 5.50 -8.66 9.61
CA ILE A 27 5.35 -7.24 9.28
C ILE A 27 5.85 -6.96 7.86
N GLU A 28 6.92 -7.61 7.40
CA GLU A 28 7.39 -7.51 6.00
C GLU A 28 6.34 -8.02 5.00
N ALA A 29 5.69 -9.16 5.28
CA ALA A 29 4.64 -9.70 4.42
C ALA A 29 3.41 -8.79 4.37
N GLU A 30 3.01 -8.22 5.51
CA GLU A 30 1.91 -7.26 5.58
C GLU A 30 2.23 -5.98 4.82
N LEU A 31 3.45 -5.47 4.95
CA LEU A 31 3.93 -4.31 4.21
C LEU A 31 3.97 -4.55 2.69
N GLU A 32 4.33 -5.75 2.25
CA GLU A 32 4.32 -6.13 0.84
C GLU A 32 2.89 -6.14 0.28
N LEU A 33 1.95 -6.75 1.01
CA LEU A 33 0.52 -6.76 0.65
C LEU A 33 -0.05 -5.35 0.54
N ALA A 34 0.17 -4.50 1.56
CA ALA A 34 -0.33 -3.13 1.57
C ALA A 34 0.22 -2.29 0.40
N ARG A 35 1.50 -2.49 0.03
CA ARG A 35 2.10 -1.85 -1.15
C ARG A 35 1.48 -2.31 -2.46
N ALA A 36 1.25 -3.61 -2.60
CA ALA A 36 0.62 -4.16 -3.79
C ALA A 36 -0.81 -3.61 -3.96
N GLU A 37 -1.56 -3.50 -2.86
CA GLU A 37 -2.88 -2.90 -2.84
C GLU A 37 -2.84 -1.41 -3.20
N LEU A 38 -1.90 -0.64 -2.66
CA LEU A 38 -1.73 0.78 -3.03
C LEU A 38 -1.47 0.94 -4.53
N ILE A 39 -0.58 0.11 -5.10
CA ILE A 39 -0.29 0.13 -6.53
C ILE A 39 -1.56 -0.19 -7.34
N ALA A 40 -2.32 -1.21 -6.94
CA ALA A 40 -3.57 -1.57 -7.61
C ALA A 40 -4.61 -0.44 -7.52
N ALA A 41 -4.78 0.17 -6.36
CA ALA A 41 -5.71 1.27 -6.13
C ALA A 41 -5.33 2.53 -6.92
N MET A 42 -4.03 2.81 -7.06
CA MET A 42 -3.53 3.90 -7.92
C MET A 42 -3.77 3.60 -9.40
N ALA A 43 -3.49 2.37 -9.85
CA ALA A 43 -3.74 1.96 -11.23
C ALA A 43 -5.24 1.99 -11.59
N GLU A 44 -6.13 1.63 -10.65
CA GLU A 44 -7.57 1.75 -10.82
C GLU A 44 -8.00 3.22 -10.95
N GLN A 45 -7.47 4.11 -10.10
CA GLN A 45 -7.73 5.54 -10.20
C GLN A 45 -7.21 6.14 -11.53
N ASP A 46 -6.02 5.76 -11.97
CA ASP A 46 -5.47 6.24 -13.25
C ASP A 46 -6.25 5.68 -14.45
N GLY A 47 -6.65 4.40 -14.42
CA GLY A 47 -7.50 3.79 -15.45
C GLY A 47 -8.91 4.40 -15.52
N THR A 48 -9.47 4.85 -14.39
CA THR A 48 -10.72 5.63 -14.40
C THR A 48 -10.57 7.04 -14.97
N ARG A 49 -9.38 7.67 -14.87
CA ARG A 49 -9.14 8.99 -15.48
C ARG A 49 -8.95 8.94 -16.99
N ASP A 50 -8.45 7.83 -17.53
CA ASP A 50 -8.20 7.66 -18.97
C ASP A 50 -9.44 7.14 -19.75
N ALA A 51 -10.52 6.81 -19.02
CA ALA A 51 -11.80 6.36 -19.58
C ALA A 51 -12.77 7.51 -19.93
N GLU A 52 -12.27 8.75 -20.06
CA GLU A 52 -13.09 9.85 -20.58
C GLU A 52 -13.32 9.60 -22.08
N PRO A 53 -14.58 9.41 -22.55
CA PRO A 53 -14.84 9.21 -23.97
C PRO A 53 -14.36 10.45 -24.74
N PRO A 54 -13.69 10.30 -25.89
CA PRO A 54 -13.56 11.42 -26.79
C PRO A 54 -14.96 11.67 -27.35
N PHE A 55 -15.64 12.67 -26.76
CA PHE A 55 -16.93 13.26 -27.16
C PHE A 55 -18.19 12.48 -26.78
#